data_AF-A0A942C3J3-F1
#
_entry.id   AF-A0A942C3J3-F1
#
_cell.length_a   1.000
_cell.length_b   1.000
_cell.length_c   1.000
_cell.angle_alpha   90.00
_cell.angle_beta   90.00
_cell.angle_gamma   90.00
#
_symmetry.space_group_name_H-M   'P 1'
#
loop_
_entity.id
_entity.type
_entity.pdbx_description
1 polymer ?
#
loop_
_entity_poly.entity_id
_entity_poly.type
_entity_poly.pdbx_seq_one_letter_code
_entity_poly.pdbx_strand_id
1 'polypeptide(L)'
;MNNQSKPDAASQPVLILAGSSSQYTEARRKLDLLPAEASWLTRVSNLTGKHRPKVFRFGDWKSLPNIKQIEEALEAAEAEMKDI
;
A
#
# COMPACT_ATOMS: atom_id res chain seq x y z
N MET A 1 18.57 14.32 31.38
CA MET A 1 19.10 13.27 30.49
C MET A 1 18.12 13.12 29.34
N ASN A 2 18.34 13.81 28.22
CA ASN A 2 17.49 13.73 27.03
C ASN A 2 18.12 12.74 26.06
N ASN A 3 17.65 11.50 26.10
CA ASN A 3 18.03 10.49 25.13
C ASN A 3 16.82 10.11 24.27
N GLN A 4 17.08 10.12 22.96
CA GLN A 4 16.49 9.27 21.93
C GLN A 4 15.29 9.82 21.16
N SER A 5 15.67 10.45 20.04
CA SER A 5 15.19 10.12 18.69
C SER A 5 13.69 10.11 18.50
N LYS A 6 13.13 11.23 18.05
CA LYS A 6 12.01 11.14 17.11
C LYS A 6 12.49 10.26 15.96
N PRO A 7 11.88 9.12 15.65
CA PRO A 7 11.98 8.67 14.28
C PRO A 7 11.27 9.75 13.46
N ASP A 8 11.99 10.37 12.56
CA ASP A 8 11.46 11.16 11.45
C ASP A 8 10.70 10.20 10.50
N ALA A 9 9.68 9.53 11.05
CA ALA A 9 8.85 8.57 10.37
C ALA A 9 7.53 9.27 10.10
N ALA A 10 7.53 10.17 9.12
CA ALA A 10 6.34 10.34 8.31
C ALA A 10 6.02 8.95 7.76
N SER A 11 5.15 8.20 8.46
CA SER A 11 4.79 6.82 8.12
C SER A 11 4.41 6.80 6.64
N GLN A 12 5.31 6.27 5.82
CA GLN A 12 5.09 6.19 4.38
C GLN A 12 3.73 5.51 4.18
N PRO A 13 2.87 6.07 3.33
CA PRO A 13 1.53 5.54 3.16
C PRO A 13 1.62 4.08 2.72
N VAL A 14 1.07 3.17 3.54
CA VAL A 14 1.00 1.76 3.21
C VAL A 14 -0.24 1.52 2.38
N LEU A 15 -0.06 0.89 1.24
CA LEU A 15 -1.09 0.53 0.29
C LEU A 15 -1.11 -0.98 0.17
N ILE A 16 -2.30 -1.56 0.13
CA ILE A 16 -2.48 -2.98 -0.09
C ILE A 16 -3.21 -3.15 -1.40
N LEU A 17 -2.58 -3.84 -2.34
CA LEU A 17 -3.16 -4.22 -3.63
C LEU A 17 -3.74 -5.64 -3.48
N ALA A 18 -5.06 -5.74 -3.45
CA ALA A 18 -5.79 -7.00 -3.27
C ALA A 18 -7.02 -7.06 -4.17
N GLY A 19 -7.39 -8.26 -4.63
CA GLY A 19 -8.50 -8.46 -5.57
C GLY A 19 -9.90 -8.33 -4.96
N SER A 20 -10.03 -8.50 -3.64
CA SER A 20 -11.31 -8.35 -2.92
C SER A 20 -11.13 -7.73 -1.54
N SER A 21 -12.23 -7.28 -0.93
CA SER A 21 -12.24 -6.71 0.42
C SER A 21 -11.82 -7.73 1.49
N SER A 22 -12.16 -9.01 1.28
CA SER A 22 -11.72 -10.12 2.14
C SER A 22 -10.21 -10.31 2.04
N GLN A 23 -9.65 -10.35 0.83
CA GLN A 23 -8.20 -10.44 0.61
C GLN A 23 -7.47 -9.23 1.18
N TYR A 24 -8.01 -8.02 1.02
CA TYR A 24 -7.48 -6.81 1.65
C TYR A 24 -7.44 -6.93 3.18
N THR A 25 -8.54 -7.39 3.79
CA THR A 25 -8.63 -7.56 5.25
C THR A 25 -7.64 -8.61 5.75
N GLU A 26 -7.47 -9.71 5.00
CA GLU A 26 -6.50 -10.75 5.32
C GLU A 26 -5.06 -10.25 5.21
N ALA A 27 -4.71 -9.58 4.11
CA ALA A 27 -3.40 -8.96 3.92
C ALA A 27 -3.06 -7.98 5.05
N ARG A 28 -4.02 -7.11 5.41
CA ARG A 28 -3.85 -6.16 6.50
C ARG A 28 -3.58 -6.85 7.84
N ARG A 29 -4.30 -7.94 8.13
CA ARG A 29 -4.08 -8.75 9.34
C ARG A 29 -2.72 -9.46 9.33
N LYS A 30 -2.29 -9.99 8.18
CA LYS A 30 -0.95 -10.61 8.02
C LYS A 30 0.18 -9.62 8.29
N LEU A 31 -0.03 -8.36 7.94
CA LEU A 31 0.92 -7.27 8.17
C LEU A 31 0.80 -6.63 9.56
N ASP A 32 -0.14 -7.09 10.40
CA ASP A 32 -0.46 -6.51 11.71
C ASP A 32 -0.73 -4.99 11.66
N LEU A 33 -1.39 -4.52 10.59
CA LEU A 33 -1.67 -3.10 10.36
C LEU A 33 -3.08 -2.71 10.82
N LEU A 34 -3.24 -1.51 11.36
CA LEU A 34 -4.55 -0.91 11.64
C LEU A 34 -5.24 -0.44 10.34
N PRO A 35 -6.58 -0.32 10.32
CA PRO A 35 -7.30 0.18 9.14
C PRO A 35 -6.91 1.60 8.72
N ALA A 36 -6.38 2.40 9.64
CA ALA A 36 -5.90 3.76 9.37
C ALA A 36 -4.47 3.78 8.78
N GLU A 37 -3.72 2.69 8.92
CA GLU A 37 -2.32 2.60 8.51
C GLU A 37 -2.17 2.05 7.09
N ALA A 38 -3.11 1.21 6.65
CA ALA A 38 -3.14 0.63 5.32
C ALA A 38 -4.39 1.07 4.55
N SER A 39 -4.21 1.53 3.32
CA SER A 39 -5.31 1.83 2.41
C SER A 39 -5.41 0.76 1.32
N TRP A 40 -6.64 0.34 0.99
CA TRP A 40 -6.86 -0.56 -0.13
C TRP A 40 -6.64 0.17 -1.46
N LEU A 41 -5.65 -0.28 -2.22
CA LEU A 41 -5.33 0.24 -3.53
C LEU A 41 -6.19 -0.46 -4.59
N THR A 42 -7.27 0.22 -5.00
CA THR A 42 -8.16 -0.24 -6.09
C THR A 42 -8.26 0.77 -7.22
N ARG A 43 -7.70 1.97 -7.03
CA ARG A 43 -7.79 3.11 -7.95
C ARG A 43 -6.50 3.92 -7.93
N VAL A 44 -6.14 4.47 -9.08
CA VAL A 44 -4.97 5.36 -9.26
C VAL A 44 -5.07 6.62 -8.39
N SER A 45 -6.28 7.11 -8.12
CA SER A 45 -6.49 8.28 -7.26
C SER A 45 -5.91 8.13 -5.85
N ASN A 46 -5.76 6.89 -5.37
CA ASN A 46 -5.13 6.61 -4.08
C ASN A 46 -3.60 6.76 -4.11
N LEU A 47 -2.99 6.87 -5.29
CA LEU A 47 -1.57 7.11 -5.52
C LEU A 47 -1.25 8.58 -5.82
N THR A 48 -2.25 9.38 -6.20
CA THR A 48 -2.06 10.80 -6.54
C THR A 48 -1.47 11.57 -5.35
N GLY A 49 -0.34 12.25 -5.59
CA GLY A 49 0.37 13.01 -4.55
C GLY A 49 1.18 12.16 -3.57
N LYS A 50 1.26 10.83 -3.76
CA LYS A 50 2.15 9.96 -3.00
C LYS A 50 3.46 9.78 -3.75
N HIS A 51 4.56 9.92 -3.03
CA HIS A 51 5.90 9.66 -3.53
C HIS A 51 6.48 8.47 -2.77
N ARG A 52 6.92 7.43 -3.50
CA ARG A 52 7.46 6.18 -2.95
C ARG A 52 6.56 5.51 -1.89
N PRO A 53 5.26 5.25 -2.18
CA PRO A 53 4.41 4.51 -1.26
C PRO A 53 4.88 3.06 -1.12
N LYS A 54 4.66 2.46 0.06
CA LYS A 54 4.87 1.02 0.28
C LYS A 54 3.64 0.26 -0.15
N VAL A 55 3.79 -0.66 -1.10
CA VAL A 55 2.67 -1.37 -1.70
C VAL A 55 2.83 -2.87 -1.50
N PHE A 56 1.91 -3.45 -0.75
CA PHE A 56 1.86 -4.89 -0.53
C PHE A 56 0.86 -5.55 -1.47
N ARG A 57 1.30 -6.53 -2.24
CA ARG A 57 0.47 -7.27 -3.18
C ARG A 57 0.02 -8.57 -2.54
N PHE A 58 -1.29 -8.84 -2.59
CA PHE A 58 -1.88 -10.01 -1.96
C PHE A 58 -3.06 -10.58 -2.76
N GLY A 59 -3.13 -11.91 -2.85
CA GLY A 59 -4.24 -12.61 -3.51
C GLY A 59 -4.37 -12.26 -5.00
N ASP A 60 -5.61 -12.14 -5.48
CA ASP A 60 -5.93 -11.96 -6.91
C ASP A 60 -5.89 -10.50 -7.35
N TRP A 61 -4.87 -9.76 -6.89
CA TRP A 61 -4.70 -8.35 -7.23
C TRP A 61 -4.57 -8.11 -8.75
N LYS A 62 -4.06 -9.09 -9.49
CA LYS A 62 -3.96 -9.06 -10.97
C LYS A 62 -5.32 -9.08 -11.67
N SER A 63 -6.36 -9.52 -10.98
CA SER A 63 -7.74 -9.57 -11.51
C SER A 63 -8.47 -8.24 -11.38
N LEU A 64 -7.85 -7.22 -10.79
CA LEU A 64 -8.44 -5.88 -10.71
C LEU A 64 -8.65 -5.30 -12.11
N PRO A 65 -9.85 -4.76 -12.43
CA PRO A 65 -10.18 -4.29 -13.77
C PRO A 65 -9.29 -3.16 -14.28
N ASN A 66 -8.71 -2.37 -13.36
CA ASN A 66 -7.83 -1.25 -13.68
C ASN A 66 -6.36 -1.54 -13.34
N ILE A 67 -5.95 -2.81 -13.27
CA ILE A 67 -4.62 -3.18 -12.79
C ILE A 67 -3.50 -2.51 -13.61
N LYS A 68 -3.62 -2.49 -14.94
CA LYS A 68 -2.60 -1.86 -15.82
C LYS A 68 -2.35 -0.39 -15.45
N GLN A 69 -3.43 0.38 -15.29
CA GLN A 69 -3.34 1.80 -14.91
C GLN A 69 -2.76 1.98 -13.50
N ILE A 70 -3.07 1.05 -12.58
CA ILE A 70 -2.51 1.06 -11.23
C ILE A 70 -1.02 0.75 -11.27
N GLU A 71 -0.57 -0.23 -12.06
CA GLU A 71 0.84 -0.56 -12.23
C GLU A 71 1.62 0.61 -12.84
N GLU A 72 1.10 1.24 -13.89
CA GLU A 72 1.71 2.45 -14.48
C GLU A 72 1.85 3.58 -13.45
N ALA A 73 0.80 3.80 -12.64
CA ALA A 73 0.83 4.82 -11.59
C ALA A 73 1.78 4.46 -10.43
N LEU A 74 1.92 3.17 -10.11
CA LEU A 74 2.87 2.67 -9.11
C LEU A 74 4.31 2.87 -9.57
N GLU A 75 4.60 2.61 -10.84
CA GLU A 75 5.90 2.84 -11.45
C GLU A 75 6.22 4.34 -11.48
N ALA A 76 5.28 5.18 -11.92
CA ALA A 76 5.43 6.63 -11.92
C ALA A 76 5.62 7.22 -10.52
N ALA A 77 5.06 6.58 -9.48
CA ALA A 77 5.21 6.98 -8.09
C ALA A 77 6.47 6.39 -7.41
N GLU A 78 7.29 5.64 -8.14
CA GLU A 78 8.45 4.88 -7.61
C GLU A 78 8.06 4.02 -6.40
N ALA A 79 6.91 3.36 -6.47
CA ALA A 79 6.37 2.60 -5.35
C ALA A 79 7.27 1.40 -4.96
N GLU A 80 7.46 1.21 -3.66
CA GLU A 80 8.15 0.06 -3.10
C GLU A 80 7.17 -1.12 -3.01
N MET A 81 7.22 -2.01 -4.00
CA MET A 81 6.31 -3.16 -4.08
C MET A 81 6.88 -4.39 -3.35
N LYS A 82 6.02 -5.10 -2.61
CA LYS A 82 6.35 -6.37 -1.94
C LYS A 82 5.19 -7.36 -2.00
N ASP A 83 5.46 -8.61 -2.37
CA ASP A 83 4.49 -9.70 -2.33
C ASP A 83 4.48 -10.38 -0.95
N ILE A 84 3.29 -10.75 -0.48
CA ILE A 84 3.03 -11.38 0.83
C ILE A 84 1.95 -12.46 0.76
#